data_AF-U2QA46-F1
#
_entry.id   AF-U2QA46-F1
#
_cell.length_a   1.000
_cell.length_b   1.000
_cell.length_c   1.000
_cell.angle_alpha   90.00
_cell.angle_beta   90.00
_cell.angle_gamma   90.00
#
_symmetry.space_group_name_H-M   'P 1'
#
loop_
_entity.id
_entity.type
_entity.pdbx_description
1 polymer ?
#
loop_
_entity_poly.entity_id
_entity_poly.type
_entity_poly.pdbx_seq_one_letter_code
_entity_poly.pdbx_strand_id
1 'polypeptide(L)'
;MKNNRIIGMVCAVIVYLLSLLAASLPGFLSPYLWTASPVVAALLCAFSYVWLARRWRGPGLSAALSLVFAVFLLAFGEVDMRTAVLMVMVGVLSDVARRFFGSESDKSLFRAYPILALVPVVRFLPLWADVQAYYEGAVEEMGQDYAHVIFSLSTPWMDVAVVLCTLLAGVAGVRLAAKLWKS
;
A
#
# COMPACT_ATOMS: atom_id res chain seq x y z
N MET A 1 -3.98 2.33 -31.93
CA MET A 1 -3.02 1.61 -31.04
C MET A 1 -2.59 2.38 -29.78
N LYS A 2 -2.35 3.71 -29.82
CA LYS A 2 -1.95 4.51 -28.64
C LYS A 2 -3.06 4.64 -27.57
N ASN A 3 -4.33 4.81 -27.98
CA ASN A 3 -5.48 4.90 -27.06
C ASN A 3 -5.66 3.65 -26.19
N ASN A 4 -5.59 2.45 -26.78
CA ASN A 4 -5.76 1.21 -26.03
C ASN A 4 -4.69 1.00 -24.94
N ARG A 5 -3.49 1.56 -25.12
CA ARG A 5 -2.42 1.52 -24.11
C ARG A 5 -2.70 2.45 -22.93
N ILE A 6 -3.21 3.66 -23.20
CA ILE A 6 -3.55 4.64 -22.15
C ILE A 6 -4.71 4.10 -21.30
N ILE A 7 -5.76 3.60 -21.95
CA ILE A 7 -6.92 3.00 -21.28
C ILE A 7 -6.46 1.85 -20.35
N GLY A 8 -5.60 0.96 -20.84
CA GLY A 8 -5.06 -0.13 -20.02
C GLY A 8 -4.28 0.35 -18.79
N MET A 9 -3.49 1.42 -18.91
CA MET A 9 -2.78 2.00 -17.76
C MET A 9 -3.74 2.60 -16.74
N VAL A 10 -4.75 3.34 -17.18
CA VAL A 10 -5.78 3.89 -16.29
C VAL A 10 -6.53 2.78 -15.56
N CYS A 11 -6.95 1.73 -16.28
CA CYS A 11 -7.59 0.56 -15.67
C CYS A 11 -6.67 -0.11 -14.63
N ALA A 12 -5.38 -0.24 -14.90
CA ALA A 12 -4.46 -0.87 -13.95
C ALA A 12 -4.22 0.00 -12.70
N VAL A 13 -4.22 1.33 -12.82
CA VAL A 13 -4.21 2.25 -11.67
C VAL A 13 -5.48 2.10 -10.84
N ILE A 14 -6.65 2.00 -11.50
CA ILE A 14 -7.93 1.75 -10.80
C ILE A 14 -7.88 0.42 -10.07
N VAL A 15 -7.42 -0.66 -10.72
CA VAL A 15 -7.27 -1.98 -10.09
C VAL A 15 -6.29 -1.93 -8.91
N TYR A 16 -5.21 -1.15 -9.01
CA TYR A 16 -4.28 -0.93 -7.90
C TYR A 16 -4.99 -0.26 -6.70
N LEU A 17 -5.75 0.82 -6.93
CA LEU A 17 -6.53 1.47 -5.87
C LEU A 17 -7.59 0.54 -5.27
N LEU A 18 -8.36 -0.15 -6.10
CA LEU A 18 -9.36 -1.11 -5.64
C LEU A 18 -8.73 -2.24 -4.84
N SER A 19 -7.51 -2.67 -5.17
CA SER A 19 -6.77 -3.68 -4.40
C SER A 19 -6.37 -3.18 -3.02
N LEU A 20 -5.97 -1.91 -2.90
CA LEU A 20 -5.69 -1.26 -1.61
C LEU A 20 -6.94 -1.21 -0.72
N LEU A 21 -8.07 -0.82 -1.31
CA LEU A 21 -9.35 -0.73 -0.59
C LEU A 21 -9.88 -2.12 -0.22
N ALA A 22 -9.86 -3.06 -1.16
CA ALA A 22 -10.32 -4.43 -0.95
C ALA A 22 -9.53 -5.14 0.15
N ALA A 23 -8.24 -4.85 0.29
CA ALA A 23 -7.42 -5.40 1.37
C ALA A 23 -7.87 -4.96 2.77
N SER A 24 -8.59 -3.84 2.89
CA SER A 24 -9.10 -3.31 4.16
C SER A 24 -10.48 -3.87 4.50
N LEU A 25 -11.26 -4.34 3.52
CA LEU A 25 -12.64 -4.82 3.74
C LEU A 25 -12.74 -5.96 4.78
N PRO A 26 -11.84 -6.96 4.81
CA PRO A 26 -11.91 -8.01 5.82
C PRO A 26 -11.70 -7.47 7.24
N GLY A 27 -11.08 -6.30 7.39
CA GLY A 27 -10.88 -5.68 8.70
C GLY A 27 -12.18 -5.26 9.38
N PHE A 28 -13.25 -4.97 8.62
CA PHE A 28 -14.57 -4.73 9.22
C PHE A 28 -15.15 -5.96 9.93
N LEU A 29 -14.65 -7.16 9.63
CA LEU A 29 -15.06 -8.39 10.29
C LEU A 29 -14.20 -8.71 11.52
N SER A 30 -12.98 -8.18 11.59
CA SER A 30 -12.04 -8.52 12.66
C SER A 30 -10.90 -7.49 12.81
N PRO A 31 -10.63 -7.04 14.05
CA PRO A 31 -9.49 -6.18 14.37
C PRO A 31 -8.14 -6.70 13.85
N TYR A 32 -7.94 -8.02 13.92
CA TYR A 32 -6.71 -8.66 13.46
C TYR A 32 -6.51 -8.51 11.94
N LEU A 33 -7.60 -8.61 11.18
CA LEU A 33 -7.57 -8.45 9.72
C LEU A 33 -7.40 -6.98 9.33
N TRP A 34 -7.89 -6.06 10.16
CA TRP A 34 -7.67 -4.63 9.97
C TRP A 34 -6.19 -4.26 10.13
N THR A 35 -5.56 -4.71 11.21
CA THR A 35 -4.12 -4.53 11.44
C THR A 35 -3.26 -5.24 10.38
N ALA A 36 -3.69 -6.40 9.87
CA ALA A 36 -3.00 -7.13 8.82
C ALA A 36 -3.27 -6.63 7.39
N SER A 37 -4.18 -5.66 7.21
CA SER A 37 -4.58 -5.18 5.88
C SER A 37 -3.43 -4.67 5.00
N PRO A 38 -2.35 -4.04 5.52
CA PRO A 38 -1.21 -3.64 4.67
C PRO A 38 -0.49 -4.84 4.04
N VAL A 39 -0.44 -5.96 4.75
CA VAL A 39 0.18 -7.20 4.27
C VAL A 39 -0.61 -7.78 3.10
N VAL A 40 -1.94 -7.80 3.21
CA VAL A 40 -2.84 -8.25 2.14
C VAL A 40 -2.74 -7.30 0.94
N ALA A 41 -2.73 -5.99 1.19
CA ALA A 41 -2.58 -4.97 0.14
C ALA A 41 -1.27 -5.15 -0.64
N ALA A 42 -0.17 -5.44 0.03
CA ALA A 42 1.13 -5.70 -0.59
C ALA A 42 1.14 -6.90 -1.53
N LEU A 43 0.30 -7.92 -1.29
CA LEU A 43 0.17 -9.05 -2.21
C LEU A 43 -0.69 -8.69 -3.42
N LEU A 44 -1.87 -8.11 -3.19
CA LEU A 44 -2.84 -7.82 -4.24
C LEU A 44 -2.32 -6.76 -5.22
N CYS A 45 -1.72 -5.70 -4.69
CA CYS A 45 -1.24 -4.57 -5.48
C CYS A 45 -0.03 -4.91 -6.36
N ALA A 46 0.67 -6.02 -6.07
CA ALA A 46 1.85 -6.41 -6.81
C ALA A 46 1.53 -6.73 -8.28
N PHE A 47 0.34 -7.25 -8.54
CA PHE A 47 -0.09 -7.66 -9.88
C PHE A 47 -0.27 -6.48 -10.81
N SER A 48 -1.05 -5.48 -10.39
CA SER A 48 -1.25 -4.25 -11.15
C SER A 48 0.04 -3.43 -11.24
N TYR A 49 0.83 -3.38 -10.15
CA TYR A 49 2.13 -2.71 -10.17
C TYR A 49 3.09 -3.33 -11.20
N VAL A 50 3.30 -4.64 -11.21
CA VAL A 50 4.22 -5.28 -12.17
C VAL A 50 3.75 -5.05 -13.60
N TRP A 51 2.45 -5.18 -13.85
CA TRP A 51 1.87 -4.93 -15.18
C TRP A 51 2.11 -3.50 -15.65
N LEU A 52 1.92 -2.52 -14.76
CA LEU A 52 2.18 -1.10 -15.01
C LEU A 52 3.66 -0.84 -15.20
N ALA A 53 4.51 -1.33 -14.31
CA ALA A 53 5.93 -1.05 -14.29
C ALA A 53 6.67 -1.58 -15.54
N ARG A 54 6.23 -2.72 -16.09
CA ARG A 54 6.77 -3.23 -17.37
C ARG A 54 6.41 -2.35 -18.58
N ARG A 55 5.30 -1.60 -18.51
CA ARG A 55 4.80 -0.71 -19.58
C ARG A 55 5.20 0.74 -19.37
N TRP A 56 5.35 1.16 -18.13
CA TRP A 56 5.84 2.45 -17.68
C TRP A 56 7.30 2.30 -17.25
N ARG A 57 8.20 2.39 -18.23
CA ARG A 57 9.66 2.35 -18.01
C ARG A 57 10.25 3.70 -17.61
N GLY A 58 9.44 4.76 -17.64
CA GLY A 58 9.81 6.09 -17.18
C GLY A 58 9.86 6.21 -15.65
N PRO A 59 10.43 7.30 -15.14
CA PRO A 59 10.39 7.59 -13.72
C PRO A 59 8.97 7.92 -13.22
N GLY A 60 8.77 7.89 -11.90
CA GLY A 60 7.60 8.50 -11.26
C GLY A 60 6.37 7.60 -11.09
N LEU A 61 6.45 6.32 -11.45
CA LEU A 61 5.29 5.41 -11.33
C LEU A 61 4.86 5.23 -9.87
N SER A 62 5.82 4.97 -8.98
CA SER A 62 5.52 4.68 -7.58
C SER A 62 5.00 5.93 -6.87
N ALA A 63 5.61 7.09 -7.15
CA ALA A 63 5.17 8.39 -6.64
C ALA A 63 3.76 8.75 -7.14
N ALA A 64 3.45 8.47 -8.41
CA ALA A 64 2.11 8.69 -8.95
C ALA A 64 1.06 7.78 -8.28
N LEU A 65 1.36 6.49 -8.12
CA LEU A 65 0.45 5.56 -7.44
C LEU A 65 0.20 5.95 -5.98
N SER A 66 1.25 6.31 -5.24
CA SER A 66 1.11 6.79 -3.87
C SER A 66 0.36 8.11 -3.79
N LEU A 67 0.58 9.02 -4.74
CA LEU A 67 -0.11 10.31 -4.78
C LEU A 67 -1.60 10.13 -5.04
N VAL A 68 -1.98 9.31 -6.02
CA VAL A 68 -3.39 9.04 -6.32
C VAL A 68 -4.08 8.42 -5.11
N PHE A 69 -3.43 7.50 -4.41
CA PHE A 69 -4.00 6.90 -3.21
C PHE A 69 -4.10 7.88 -2.04
N ALA A 70 -3.06 8.68 -1.79
CA ALA A 70 -3.06 9.69 -0.74
C ALA A 70 -4.13 10.77 -0.99
N VAL A 71 -4.26 11.26 -2.23
CA VAL A 71 -5.32 12.21 -2.61
C VAL A 71 -6.71 11.59 -2.45
N PHE A 72 -6.87 10.31 -2.82
CA PHE A 72 -8.12 9.60 -2.60
C PHE A 72 -8.48 9.58 -1.11
N LEU A 73 -7.59 9.13 -0.23
CA LEU A 73 -7.87 9.07 1.21
C LEU A 73 -8.11 10.46 1.82
N LEU A 74 -7.34 11.48 1.43
CA LEU A 74 -7.57 12.86 1.86
C LEU A 74 -8.96 13.37 1.47
N ALA A 75 -9.41 13.07 0.25
CA ALA A 75 -10.70 13.53 -0.24
C ALA A 75 -11.89 12.92 0.54
N PHE A 76 -11.71 11.73 1.12
CA PHE A 76 -12.70 11.06 1.95
C PHE A 76 -12.50 11.29 3.46
N GLY A 77 -11.49 12.07 3.86
CA GLY A 77 -11.21 12.33 5.27
C GLY A 77 -10.58 11.15 6.02
N GLU A 78 -10.08 10.15 5.29
CA GLU A 78 -9.52 8.91 5.85
C GLU A 78 -8.11 9.07 6.41
N VAL A 79 -7.39 10.12 5.99
CA VAL A 79 -6.04 10.45 6.46
C VAL A 79 -5.88 11.96 6.53
N ASP A 80 -4.94 12.43 7.37
CA ASP A 80 -4.56 13.82 7.43
C ASP A 80 -3.47 14.19 6.39
N MET A 81 -3.20 15.49 6.23
CA MET A 81 -2.18 15.98 5.29
C MET A 81 -0.79 15.43 5.60
N ARG A 82 -0.45 15.27 6.89
CA ARG A 82 0.86 14.75 7.32
C ARG A 82 1.06 13.31 6.84
N THR A 83 0.07 12.44 7.06
CA THR A 83 0.09 11.04 6.64
C THR A 83 0.13 10.94 5.11
N ALA A 84 -0.66 11.76 4.41
CA ALA A 84 -0.65 11.82 2.96
C ALA A 84 0.74 12.20 2.39
N VAL A 85 1.42 13.18 2.97
CA VAL A 85 2.79 13.55 2.58
C VAL A 85 3.75 12.38 2.79
N LEU A 86 3.67 11.69 3.94
CA LEU A 86 4.51 10.52 4.21
C LEU A 86 4.25 9.37 3.20
N MET A 87 3.00 9.13 2.83
CA MET A 87 2.65 8.15 1.80
C MET A 87 3.33 8.47 0.47
N VAL A 88 3.27 9.73 0.04
CA VAL A 88 3.93 10.19 -1.20
C VAL A 88 5.45 10.06 -1.11
N MET A 89 6.03 10.40 0.05
CA MET A 89 7.47 10.25 0.29
C MET A 89 7.93 8.80 0.13
N VAL A 90 7.16 7.82 0.63
CA VAL A 90 7.45 6.39 0.43
C VAL A 90 7.41 6.02 -1.06
N GLY A 91 6.42 6.52 -1.81
CA GLY A 91 6.36 6.33 -3.26
C GLY A 91 7.58 6.92 -3.98
N VAL A 92 8.02 8.12 -3.59
CA VAL A 92 9.24 8.73 -4.12
C VAL A 92 10.48 7.89 -3.80
N LEU A 93 10.61 7.38 -2.57
CA LEU A 93 11.71 6.48 -2.17
C LEU A 93 11.73 5.20 -3.01
N SER A 94 10.56 4.62 -3.31
CA SER A 94 10.44 3.48 -4.23
C SER A 94 10.96 3.81 -5.63
N ASP A 95 10.61 4.97 -6.18
CA ASP A 95 11.11 5.39 -7.49
C ASP A 95 12.61 5.69 -7.49
N VAL A 96 13.15 6.24 -6.40
CA VAL A 96 14.59 6.42 -6.21
C VAL A 96 15.29 5.06 -6.25
N ALA A 97 14.81 4.07 -5.49
CA ALA A 97 15.34 2.71 -5.54
C ALA A 97 15.24 2.11 -6.95
N ARG A 98 14.11 2.29 -7.63
CA ARG A 98 13.92 1.79 -9.01
C ARG A 98 14.94 2.39 -9.99
N ARG A 99 15.24 3.68 -9.86
CA ARG A 99 16.25 4.37 -10.69
C ARG A 99 17.66 3.83 -10.43
N PHE A 100 18.04 3.64 -9.15
CA PHE A 100 19.37 3.12 -8.78
C PHE A 100 19.66 1.73 -9.37
N PHE A 101 18.65 0.86 -9.51
CA PHE A 101 18.81 -0.49 -10.05
C PHE A 101 18.50 -0.62 -11.56
N GLY A 102 18.30 0.50 -12.26
CA GLY A 102 17.99 0.55 -13.70
C GLY A 102 16.54 0.19 -14.02
N SER A 103 15.75 1.18 -14.45
CA SER A 103 14.28 1.10 -14.62
C SER A 103 13.80 0.08 -15.66
N GLU A 104 14.70 -0.43 -16.50
CA GLU A 104 14.42 -1.41 -17.55
C GLU A 104 14.57 -2.88 -17.08
N SER A 105 15.15 -3.12 -15.90
CA SER A 105 15.39 -4.47 -15.41
C SER A 105 14.28 -4.96 -14.47
N ASP A 106 13.91 -6.24 -14.58
CA ASP A 106 13.03 -6.89 -13.59
C ASP A 106 13.63 -6.87 -12.17
N LYS A 107 14.96 -6.78 -12.05
CA LYS A 107 15.65 -6.62 -10.76
C LYS A 107 15.24 -5.33 -10.05
N SER A 108 15.00 -4.24 -10.80
CA SER A 108 14.53 -2.98 -10.23
C SER A 108 13.13 -3.10 -9.62
N LEU A 109 12.26 -3.92 -10.21
CA LEU A 109 10.91 -4.18 -9.69
C LEU A 109 10.97 -4.83 -8.31
N PHE A 110 11.85 -5.83 -8.15
CA PHE A 110 12.01 -6.58 -6.91
C PHE A 110 12.58 -5.76 -5.75
N ARG A 111 13.20 -4.60 -6.03
CA ARG A 111 13.75 -3.69 -5.02
C ARG A 111 12.82 -2.52 -4.73
N ALA A 112 12.17 -1.98 -5.75
CA ALA A 112 11.27 -0.83 -5.63
C ALA A 112 9.94 -1.20 -4.99
N TYR A 113 9.31 -2.30 -5.44
CA TYR A 113 7.95 -2.63 -5.01
C TYR A 113 7.82 -2.86 -3.49
N PRO A 114 8.73 -3.58 -2.80
CA PRO A 114 8.63 -3.71 -1.35
C PRO A 114 8.62 -2.36 -0.61
N ILE A 115 9.31 -1.35 -1.13
CA ILE A 115 9.27 0.01 -0.56
C ILE A 115 7.90 0.64 -0.81
N LEU A 116 7.38 0.57 -2.05
CA LEU A 116 6.03 1.07 -2.36
C LEU A 116 4.94 0.36 -1.54
N ALA A 117 5.12 -0.93 -1.25
CA ALA A 117 4.19 -1.71 -0.44
C ALA A 117 4.06 -1.20 1.01
N LEU A 118 4.97 -0.33 1.49
CA LEU A 118 4.84 0.33 2.79
C LEU A 118 3.84 1.49 2.80
N VAL A 119 3.39 2.00 1.64
CA VAL A 119 2.38 3.06 1.58
C VAL A 119 1.12 2.75 2.39
N PRO A 120 0.49 1.56 2.29
CA PRO A 120 -0.63 1.22 3.15
C PRO A 120 -0.24 1.12 4.63
N VAL A 121 1.00 0.81 5.00
CA VAL A 121 1.43 0.84 6.42
C VAL A 121 1.40 2.27 6.95
N VAL A 122 1.84 3.25 6.15
CA VAL A 122 1.81 4.67 6.53
C VAL A 122 0.37 5.13 6.82
N ARG A 123 -0.64 4.64 6.09
CA ARG A 123 -2.07 4.92 6.39
C ARG A 123 -2.43 4.53 7.83
N PHE A 124 -1.88 3.42 8.32
CA PHE A 124 -2.13 2.92 9.67
C PHE A 124 -1.18 3.48 10.72
N LEU A 125 -0.26 4.38 10.38
CA LEU A 125 0.66 4.96 11.36
C LEU A 125 -0.04 5.55 12.60
N PRO A 126 -1.22 6.20 12.50
CA PRO A 126 -1.97 6.65 13.67
C PRO A 126 -2.30 5.55 14.69
N LEU A 127 -2.47 4.29 14.25
CA LEU A 127 -2.69 3.13 15.13
C LEU A 127 -1.57 2.96 16.17
N TRP A 128 -0.35 3.38 15.84
CA TRP A 128 0.81 3.24 16.73
C TRP A 128 1.41 4.57 17.19
N ALA A 129 1.11 5.67 16.48
CA ALA A 129 1.61 7.01 16.78
C ALA A 129 0.64 7.85 17.62
N ASP A 130 -0.68 7.59 17.52
CA ASP A 130 -1.74 8.27 18.27
C ASP A 130 -2.80 7.24 18.73
N VAL A 131 -2.34 6.31 19.56
CA VAL A 131 -3.10 5.13 20.00
C VAL A 131 -4.44 5.52 20.63
N GLN A 132 -4.47 6.60 21.40
CA GLN A 132 -5.68 7.03 22.11
C GLN A 132 -6.73 7.59 21.15
N ALA A 133 -6.35 8.50 20.25
CA ALA A 133 -7.28 9.03 19.25
C ALA A 133 -7.79 7.92 18.31
N TYR A 134 -6.92 6.98 17.93
CA TYR A 134 -7.31 5.84 17.10
C TYR A 134 -8.30 4.91 17.81
N TYR A 135 -8.08 4.65 19.11
CA TYR A 135 -8.99 3.86 19.93
C TYR A 135 -10.37 4.51 20.04
N GLU A 136 -10.43 5.82 20.32
CA GLU A 136 -11.69 6.55 20.43
C GLU A 136 -12.49 6.52 19.12
N GLY A 137 -11.82 6.74 17.98
CA GLY A 137 -12.45 6.58 16.66
C GLY A 137 -12.96 5.16 16.42
N ALA A 138 -12.19 4.14 16.79
CA ALA A 138 -12.61 2.74 16.66
C ALA A 138 -13.82 2.39 17.55
N VAL A 139 -13.94 3.01 18.74
CA VAL A 139 -15.12 2.84 19.60
C VAL A 139 -16.36 3.43 18.93
N GLU A 140 -16.24 4.61 18.33
CA GLU A 140 -17.33 5.30 17.63
C GLU A 140 -17.80 4.53 16.38
N GLU A 141 -16.86 4.04 15.58
CA GLU A 141 -17.17 3.38 14.30
C GLU A 141 -17.55 1.89 14.44
N MET A 142 -16.90 1.15 15.34
CA MET A 142 -16.94 -0.32 15.39
C MET A 142 -17.39 -0.89 16.74
N GLY A 143 -17.49 -0.05 17.78
CA GLY A 143 -17.86 -0.45 19.13
C GLY A 143 -16.69 -0.86 20.02
N GLN A 144 -16.96 -0.93 21.34
CA GLN A 144 -15.94 -1.11 22.38
C GLN A 144 -15.14 -2.41 22.24
N ASP A 145 -15.80 -3.54 21.98
CA ASP A 145 -15.14 -4.84 21.89
C ASP A 145 -14.10 -4.88 20.77
N TYR A 146 -14.43 -4.30 19.61
CA TYR A 146 -13.52 -4.18 18.48
C TYR A 146 -12.33 -3.28 18.84
N ALA A 147 -12.63 -2.10 19.41
CA ALA A 147 -11.62 -1.12 19.77
C ALA A 147 -10.65 -1.64 20.83
N HIS A 148 -11.11 -2.42 21.82
CA HIS A 148 -10.24 -3.01 22.84
C HIS A 148 -9.20 -3.97 22.25
N VAL A 149 -9.58 -4.76 21.25
CA VAL A 149 -8.62 -5.63 20.56
C VAL A 149 -7.64 -4.78 19.74
N ILE A 150 -8.12 -3.77 18.99
CA ILE A 150 -7.25 -2.83 18.28
C ILE A 150 -6.23 -2.18 19.23
N PHE A 151 -6.67 -1.73 20.41
CA PHE A 151 -5.80 -1.15 21.43
C PHE A 151 -4.72 -2.15 21.89
N SER A 152 -5.10 -3.42 22.12
CA SER A 152 -4.15 -4.48 22.47
C SER A 152 -3.11 -4.75 21.37
N LEU A 153 -3.45 -4.49 20.11
CA LEU A 153 -2.57 -4.60 18.94
C LEU A 153 -1.75 -3.32 18.67
N SER A 154 -2.06 -2.22 19.35
CA SER A 154 -1.43 -0.91 19.15
C SER A 154 -0.07 -0.78 19.87
N THR A 155 0.74 -1.83 19.79
CA THR A 155 2.08 -1.87 20.40
C THR A 155 3.17 -1.59 19.36
N PRO A 156 4.32 -0.98 19.73
CA PRO A 156 5.43 -0.78 18.80
C PRO A 156 5.95 -2.07 18.15
N TRP A 157 5.88 -3.20 18.86
CA TRP A 157 6.29 -4.50 18.32
C TRP A 157 5.34 -5.01 17.23
N MET A 158 4.05 -4.68 17.34
CA MET A 158 3.09 -5.00 16.28
C MET A 158 3.34 -4.16 15.03
N ASP A 159 3.65 -2.87 15.17
CA ASP A 159 4.07 -2.03 14.04
C ASP A 159 5.27 -2.65 13.31
N VAL A 160 6.33 -2.96 14.06
CA VAL A 160 7.52 -3.64 13.50
C VAL A 160 7.14 -4.94 12.80
N ALA A 161 6.27 -5.75 13.40
CA ALA A 161 5.80 -7.00 12.78
C ALA A 161 5.03 -6.74 11.48
N VAL A 162 4.11 -5.77 11.44
CA VAL A 162 3.34 -5.40 10.24
C VAL A 162 4.25 -4.86 9.15
N VAL A 163 5.22 -4.00 9.48
CA VAL A 163 6.23 -3.50 8.52
C VAL A 163 7.01 -4.66 7.91
N LEU A 164 7.55 -5.57 8.73
CA LEU A 164 8.32 -6.71 8.24
C LEU A 164 7.48 -7.66 7.40
N CYS A 165 6.27 -8.00 7.85
CA CYS A 165 5.35 -8.84 7.09
C CYS A 165 4.96 -8.20 5.76
N THR A 166 4.71 -6.88 5.75
CA THR A 166 4.42 -6.12 4.53
C THR A 166 5.58 -6.14 3.55
N LEU A 167 6.82 -5.96 4.02
CA LEU A 167 8.01 -6.06 3.16
C LEU A 167 8.17 -7.45 2.55
N LEU A 168 8.02 -8.50 3.36
CA LEU A 168 8.10 -9.88 2.91
C LEU A 168 6.99 -10.22 1.92
N ALA A 169 5.76 -9.80 2.20
CA ALA A 169 4.62 -9.92 1.31
C ALA A 169 4.85 -9.16 0.01
N GLY A 170 5.40 -7.95 0.06
CA GLY A 170 5.78 -7.17 -1.11
C GLY A 170 6.78 -7.92 -1.99
N VAL A 171 7.82 -8.50 -1.40
CA VAL A 171 8.81 -9.34 -2.12
C VAL A 171 8.16 -10.59 -2.73
N ALA A 172 7.30 -11.28 -1.97
CA ALA A 172 6.61 -12.47 -2.45
C ALA A 172 5.64 -12.14 -3.61
N GLY A 173 4.82 -11.11 -3.42
CA GLY A 173 3.83 -10.63 -4.38
C GLY A 173 4.46 -10.21 -5.70
N VAL A 174 5.52 -9.39 -5.68
CA VAL A 174 6.19 -8.96 -6.91
C VAL A 174 6.82 -10.13 -7.67
N ARG A 175 7.38 -11.11 -6.96
CA ARG A 175 7.95 -12.32 -7.58
C ARG A 175 6.87 -13.19 -8.20
N LEU A 176 5.75 -13.38 -7.52
CA LEU A 176 4.61 -14.13 -8.03
C LEU A 176 4.01 -13.44 -9.26
N ALA A 177 3.73 -12.14 -9.17
CA ALA A 177 3.20 -11.35 -10.26
C ALA A 177 4.14 -11.33 -11.48
N ALA A 178 5.46 -11.17 -11.28
CA ALA A 178 6.43 -11.19 -12.37
C ALA A 178 6.47 -12.54 -13.12
N LYS A 179 6.26 -13.66 -12.39
CA LYS A 179 6.15 -15.00 -12.96
C LYS A 179 4.84 -15.24 -13.71
N LEU A 180 3.73 -14.64 -13.29
CA LEU A 180 2.42 -14.82 -13.92
C LEU A 180 2.28 -13.94 -15.16
N TRP A 181 2.78 -12.71 -15.10
CA TRP A 181 2.74 -11.76 -16.22
C TRP A 181 3.84 -11.98 -17.26
N LYS A 182 4.27 -13.24 -17.52
CA LYS A 182 5.38 -13.55 -18.46
C LYS A 182 5.28 -12.69 -19.72
N SER A 183 6.32 -11.89 -19.93
CA SER A 183 6.59 -11.26 -21.23
C SER A 183 7.50 -12.17 -22.03
#